data_AF-A0A2W4M561-F1
#
_entry.id   AF-A0A2W4M561-F1
#
_cell.length_a   1.000
_cell.length_b   1.000
_cell.length_c   1.000
_cell.angle_alpha   90.00
_cell.angle_beta   90.00
_cell.angle_gamma   90.00
#
_symmetry.space_group_name_H-M   'P 1'
#
loop_
_entity.id
_entity.type
_entity.pdbx_description
1 polymer ?
#
loop_
_entity_poly.entity_id
_entity_poly.type
_entity_poly.pdbx_seq_one_letter_code
_entity_poly.pdbx_strand_id
1 'polypeptide(L)'
;MIARQRLSPAFHCYEGRGQLLQNGLVVATVTYRLEVWTGMDGQKTLLGMVQGPSYLLTTGTTFVLRLRKGVTLNCTLQAMPDPGWYEVLPVGPLPPIR
;
A
#
# COMPACT_ATOMS: atom_id res chain seq x y z
N MET A 1 27.29 21.25 24.14
CA MET A 1 25.83 21.06 24.05
C MET A 1 25.50 20.74 22.60
N ILE A 2 25.46 19.45 22.23
CA ILE A 2 25.21 19.02 20.84
C ILE A 2 23.70 18.89 20.68
N ALA A 3 23.13 19.68 19.76
CA ALA A 3 21.72 19.62 19.42
C ALA A 3 21.36 18.20 18.99
N ARG A 4 20.50 17.53 19.77
CA ARG A 4 19.88 16.26 19.38
C ARG A 4 18.88 16.57 18.28
N GLN A 5 19.35 16.60 17.02
CA GLN A 5 18.48 16.59 15.86
C GLN A 5 17.68 15.29 15.91
N ARG A 6 16.39 15.41 16.21
CA ARG A 6 15.44 14.30 16.29
C ARG A 6 15.13 13.83 14.87
N LEU A 7 16.03 13.08 14.24
CA LEU A 7 15.79 12.41 12.97
C LEU A 7 15.10 11.07 13.26
N SER A 8 13.84 11.12 13.68
CA SER A 8 13.02 9.91 13.70
C SER A 8 12.54 9.62 12.27
N PRO A 9 12.68 8.39 11.75
CA PRO A 9 12.05 8.03 10.48
C PRO A 9 10.55 8.31 10.58
N ALA A 10 10.00 9.02 9.59
CA ALA A 10 8.58 9.27 9.54
C ALA A 10 7.88 7.94 9.24
N PHE A 11 7.17 7.41 10.24
CA PHE A 11 6.32 6.24 10.13
C PHE A 11 4.86 6.69 10.04
N HIS A 12 4.16 6.23 9.01
CA HIS A 12 2.73 6.47 8.87
C HIS A 12 2.00 5.16 8.56
N CYS A 13 1.03 4.82 9.42
CA CYS A 13 0.12 3.71 9.19
C CYS A 13 -1.22 4.25 8.67
N TYR A 14 -1.71 3.68 7.58
CA TYR A 14 -2.98 3.99 6.96
C TYR A 14 -3.82 2.73 6.88
N GLU A 15 -4.96 2.75 7.55
CA GLU A 15 -5.95 1.67 7.48
C GLU A 15 -7.25 2.19 6.92
N GLY A 16 -7.96 1.36 6.16
CA GLY A 16 -9.24 1.75 5.62
C GLY A 16 -9.80 0.81 4.58
N ARG A 17 -10.82 1.29 3.87
CA ARG A 17 -11.39 0.60 2.72
C ARG A 17 -10.93 1.27 1.44
N GLY A 18 -10.52 0.48 0.47
CA GLY A 18 -10.11 0.92 -0.85
C GLY A 18 -10.83 0.16 -1.96
N GLN A 19 -10.58 0.57 -3.19
CA GLN A 19 -11.04 -0.11 -4.38
C GLN A 19 -9.83 -0.61 -5.15
N LEU A 20 -9.86 -1.85 -5.59
CA LEU A 20 -8.94 -2.34 -6.60
C LEU A 20 -9.55 -2.10 -7.96
N LEU A 21 -8.77 -1.50 -8.84
CA LEU A 21 -9.14 -1.26 -10.22
C LEU A 21 -8.23 -2.03 -11.16
N GLN A 22 -8.81 -2.57 -12.21
CA GLN A 22 -8.12 -3.16 -13.34
C GLN A 22 -8.67 -2.53 -14.62
N ASN A 23 -7.79 -2.00 -15.47
CA ASN A 23 -8.18 -1.28 -16.69
C ASN A 23 -9.21 -0.15 -16.44
N GLY A 24 -9.13 0.52 -15.28
CA GLY A 24 -10.02 1.62 -14.90
C GLY A 24 -11.38 1.19 -14.31
N LEU A 25 -11.69 -0.10 -14.26
CA LEU A 25 -12.92 -0.63 -13.67
C LEU A 25 -12.69 -1.12 -12.24
N VAL A 26 -13.62 -0.84 -11.33
CA VAL A 26 -13.58 -1.38 -9.96
C VAL A 26 -13.87 -2.87 -10.00
N VAL A 27 -12.87 -3.67 -9.64
CA VAL A 27 -13.00 -5.14 -9.61
C VAL A 27 -13.28 -5.66 -8.20
N ALA A 28 -12.78 -4.99 -7.16
CA ALA A 28 -13.02 -5.39 -5.78
C ALA A 28 -13.01 -4.19 -4.82
N THR A 29 -13.74 -4.33 -3.72
CA THR A 29 -13.54 -3.49 -2.53
C THR A 29 -12.71 -4.27 -1.54
N VAL A 30 -11.65 -3.64 -1.03
CA VAL A 30 -10.71 -4.27 -0.09
C VAL A 30 -10.57 -3.46 1.17
N THR A 31 -10.27 -4.12 2.28
CA THR A 31 -9.71 -3.46 3.45
C THR A 31 -8.20 -3.43 3.29
N TYR A 32 -7.54 -2.31 3.59
CA TYR A 32 -6.10 -2.19 3.49
C TYR A 32 -5.50 -1.74 4.83
N ARG A 33 -4.25 -2.15 5.04
CA ARG A 33 -3.32 -1.59 6.02
C ARG A 33 -2.02 -1.30 5.29
N LEU A 34 -1.62 -0.04 5.25
CA LEU A 34 -0.42 0.44 4.56
C LEU A 34 0.49 1.13 5.56
N GLU A 35 1.74 0.70 5.62
CA GLU A 35 2.79 1.24 6.47
C GLU A 35 3.85 1.87 5.58
N VAL A 36 4.04 3.18 5.71
CA VAL A 36 5.02 3.95 4.96
C VAL A 36 6.17 4.32 5.89
N TRP A 37 7.36 3.94 5.48
CA TRP A 37 8.62 4.21 6.16
C TRP A 37 9.43 5.17 5.31
N THR A 38 9.93 6.25 5.90
CA THR A 38 10.92 7.11 5.23
C THR A 38 12.29 6.86 5.83
N GLY A 39 13.20 6.30 5.03
CA GLY A 39 14.59 6.08 5.38
C GLY A 39 15.37 7.38 5.59
N MET A 40 16.57 7.28 6.17
CA MET A 40 17.44 8.45 6.42
C MET A 40 17.95 9.10 5.14
N ASP A 41 17.98 8.36 4.04
CA ASP A 41 18.29 8.80 2.68
C ASP A 41 17.08 9.47 1.97
N GLY A 42 15.92 9.54 2.64
CA GLY A 42 14.68 10.04 2.09
C GLY A 42 13.93 9.04 1.21
N GLN A 43 14.43 7.81 1.06
CA GLN A 43 13.73 6.76 0.32
C GLN A 43 12.48 6.35 1.10
N LYS A 44 11.34 6.28 0.41
CA LYS A 44 10.08 5.81 0.99
C LYS A 44 9.87 4.34 0.65
N THR A 45 9.69 3.53 1.67
CA THR A 45 9.31 2.12 1.57
C THR A 45 7.86 1.97 1.99
N LEU A 46 7.06 1.27 1.17
CA LEU A 46 5.70 0.90 1.50
C LEU A 46 5.65 -0.59 1.78
N LEU A 47 5.17 -0.94 2.96
CA LEU A 47 4.73 -2.28 3.28
C LEU A 47 3.22 -2.22 3.41
N GLY A 48 2.51 -3.14 2.77
CA GLY A 48 1.06 -3.09 2.77
C GLY A 48 0.44 -4.46 2.75
N MET A 49 -0.72 -4.58 3.36
CA MET A 49 -1.57 -5.75 3.24
C MET A 49 -2.98 -5.32 2.88
N VAL A 50 -3.63 -6.10 2.03
CA VAL A 50 -5.04 -5.97 1.72
C VAL A 50 -5.77 -7.26 2.01
N GLN A 51 -7.00 -7.12 2.48
CA GLN A 51 -7.93 -8.22 2.67
C GLN A 51 -9.11 -8.04 1.71
N GLY A 52 -9.43 -9.08 0.94
CA GLY A 52 -10.46 -9.00 -0.09
C GLY A 52 -10.89 -10.35 -0.64
N PRO A 53 -11.85 -10.35 -1.58
CA PRO A 53 -12.36 -11.57 -2.20
C PRO A 53 -11.25 -12.32 -2.94
N SER A 54 -10.95 -13.55 -2.51
CA SER A 54 -9.80 -14.32 -2.98
C SER A 54 -9.86 -14.72 -4.46
N TYR A 55 -11.06 -14.82 -5.03
CA TYR A 55 -11.28 -15.23 -6.42
C TYR A 55 -10.90 -14.18 -7.47
N LEU A 56 -10.68 -12.92 -7.07
CA LEU A 56 -10.29 -11.82 -7.97
C LEU A 56 -8.81 -11.46 -7.88
N LEU A 57 -8.15 -11.89 -6.80
CA LEU A 57 -6.81 -11.43 -6.44
C LEU A 57 -5.80 -12.49 -6.86
N THR A 58 -5.49 -12.49 -8.16
CA THR A 58 -4.45 -13.36 -8.71
C THR A 58 -3.08 -12.78 -8.39
N THR A 59 -2.24 -13.57 -7.70
CA THR A 59 -0.87 -13.19 -7.36
C THR A 59 -0.09 -12.75 -8.61
N GLY A 60 0.60 -11.62 -8.53
CA GLY A 60 1.39 -11.08 -9.63
C GLY A 60 0.59 -10.24 -10.64
N THR A 61 -0.73 -10.12 -10.48
CA THR A 61 -1.53 -9.18 -11.27
C THR A 61 -1.36 -7.77 -10.74
N THR A 62 -1.16 -6.81 -11.65
CA THR A 62 -1.08 -5.39 -11.33
C THR A 62 -2.48 -4.80 -11.22
N PHE A 63 -2.73 -4.11 -10.12
CA PHE A 63 -3.95 -3.38 -9.84
C PHE A 63 -3.63 -1.92 -9.53
N VAL A 64 -4.65 -1.07 -9.66
CA VAL A 64 -4.63 0.26 -9.05
C VAL A 64 -5.44 0.20 -7.77
N LEU A 65 -4.77 0.33 -6.62
CA LEU A 65 -5.40 0.48 -5.33
C LEU A 65 -5.77 1.95 -5.10
N ARG A 66 -7.06 2.25 -5.15
CA ARG A 66 -7.62 3.57 -4.84
C ARG A 66 -8.01 3.63 -3.36
N LEU A 67 -7.40 4.56 -2.63
CA LEU A 67 -7.64 4.83 -1.21
C LEU A 67 -8.74 5.90 -1.01
N ARG A 68 -9.29 5.99 0.20
CA ARG A 68 -10.41 6.90 0.56
C ARG A 68 -10.19 8.40 0.32
N LYS A 69 -8.98 8.83 -0.02
CA LYS A 69 -8.62 10.25 -0.29
C LYS A 69 -8.28 10.52 -1.76
N GLY A 70 -8.69 9.65 -2.68
CA GLY A 70 -8.36 9.77 -4.11
C GLY A 70 -6.91 9.44 -4.45
N VAL A 71 -6.09 9.09 -3.46
CA VAL A 71 -4.75 8.56 -3.66
C VAL A 71 -4.86 7.20 -4.34
N THR A 72 -4.17 7.05 -5.46
CA THR A 72 -4.07 5.79 -6.19
C THR A 72 -2.64 5.27 -6.12
N LEU A 73 -2.51 3.97 -5.86
CA LEU A 73 -1.25 3.25 -5.86
C LEU A 73 -1.30 2.18 -6.94
N ASN A 74 -0.34 2.18 -7.87
CA ASN A 74 -0.12 1.03 -8.71
C ASN A 74 0.59 -0.03 -7.89
N CYS A 75 0.02 -1.22 -7.78
CA CYS A 75 0.58 -2.29 -6.97
C CYS A 75 0.30 -3.66 -7.57
N THR A 76 1.21 -4.59 -7.37
CA THR A 76 0.92 -6.01 -7.49
C THR A 76 0.51 -6.55 -6.13
N LEU A 77 -0.34 -7.58 -6.15
CA LEU A 77 -0.73 -8.30 -4.96
C LEU A 77 -0.02 -9.64 -4.90
N GLN A 78 0.48 -10.01 -3.74
CA GLN A 78 1.09 -11.31 -3.49
C GLN A 78 0.30 -12.05 -2.41
N ALA A 79 -0.22 -13.24 -2.74
CA ALA A 79 -0.94 -14.04 -1.76
C ALA A 79 -0.05 -14.37 -0.56
N MET A 80 -0.61 -14.21 0.64
CA MET A 80 0.04 -14.57 1.89
C MET A 80 -0.36 -15.99 2.33
N PRO A 81 0.38 -16.60 3.29
CA PRO A 81 -0.01 -17.89 3.86
C PRO A 81 -1.40 -17.87 4.53
N ASP A 82 -1.84 -16.71 5.01
CA ASP A 82 -3.18 -16.51 5.58
C ASP A 82 -4.21 -16.27 4.46
N PRO A 83 -5.23 -17.14 4.29
CA PRO A 83 -6.19 -17.02 3.20
C PRO A 83 -6.95 -15.69 3.20
N GLY A 84 -6.99 -15.03 2.04
CA GLY A 84 -7.70 -13.77 1.87
C GLY A 84 -6.88 -12.52 2.23
N TRP A 85 -5.65 -12.70 2.73
CA TRP A 85 -4.67 -11.63 2.89
C TRP A 85 -3.67 -11.63 1.74
N TYR A 86 -3.35 -10.43 1.28
CA TYR A 86 -2.42 -10.20 0.19
C TYR A 86 -1.45 -9.09 0.56
N GLU A 87 -0.17 -9.31 0.35
CA GLU A 87 0.83 -8.28 0.43
C GLU A 87 0.71 -7.34 -0.77
N VAL A 88 0.82 -6.03 -0.51
CA VAL A 88 0.77 -4.96 -1.51
C VAL A 88 2.20 -4.57 -1.86
N LEU A 89 2.60 -4.87 -3.08
CA LEU A 89 3.91 -4.52 -3.61
C LEU A 89 3.75 -3.31 -4.54
N PRO A 90 4.27 -2.11 -4.17
CA PRO A 90 4.15 -0.94 -5.02
C PRO A 90 4.91 -1.14 -6.34
N VAL A 91 4.28 -0.78 -7.45
CA VAL A 91 4.90 -0.77 -8.78
C VAL A 91 5.25 0.67 -9.12
N GLY A 92 6.50 1.04 -8.89
CA GLY A 92 7.03 2.37 -9.16
C GLY A 92 7.07 3.30 -7.94
N PRO A 93 7.31 4.60 -8.15
CA PRO A 93 7.45 5.55 -7.06
C PRO A 93 6.14 5.71 -6.30
N LEU A 94 6.24 5.75 -4.97
CA LEU A 94 5.09 6.00 -4.11
C LEU A 94 4.55 7.41 -4.36
N PRO A 95 3.22 7.59 -4.46
CA PRO A 95 2.63 8.91 -4.57
C PRO A 95 2.98 9.75 -3.34
N PRO A 96 2.89 11.09 -3.42
CA PRO A 96 3.02 11.94 -2.26
C PRO A 96 1.87 11.66 -1.27
N ILE A 97 2.15 10.81 -0.29
CA ILE A 97 1.26 10.53 0.84
C ILE A 97 1.49 11.66 1.86
N ARG A 98 0.44 12.45 2.12
CA ARG A 98 0.41 13.58 3.08
C ARG A 98 -0.53 13.28 4.23
#